data_AF-A0A7J9R658-F1
#
_entry.id   AF-A0A7J9R658-F1
#
_cell.length_a   1.000
_cell.length_b   1.000
_cell.length_c   1.000
_cell.angle_alpha   90.00
_cell.angle_beta   90.00
_cell.angle_gamma   90.00
#
_symmetry.space_group_name_H-M   'P 1'
#
loop_
_entity.id
_entity.type
_entity.pdbx_description
1 polymer ?
#
loop_
_entity_poly.entity_id
_entity_poly.type
_entity_poly.pdbx_seq_one_letter_code
_entity_poly.pdbx_strand_id
1 'polypeptide(L)'
;MVTIDVASSLESFRRFIISSTCKSYAPRSYLDDYEVFAEREESLGSIYVEAADKVTLKKIRDITFVNARDVLGIIYNSKSGNTSLKWRQIKRDSGKVTGEASSNSLTNLAESGVLT
;
A
#
# COMPACT_ATOMS: atom_id res chain seq x y z
N MET A 1 -18.85 6.05 -1.27
CA MET A 1 -17.37 6.08 -1.33
C MET A 1 -16.93 7.52 -1.14
N VAL A 2 -15.70 7.75 -0.68
CA VAL A 2 -15.13 9.08 -0.44
C VAL A 2 -13.93 9.27 -1.34
N THR A 3 -13.89 10.40 -2.05
CA THR A 3 -12.75 10.78 -2.89
C THR A 3 -11.56 11.16 -2.03
N ILE A 4 -10.41 10.55 -2.31
CA ILE A 4 -9.13 10.85 -1.68
C ILE A 4 -8.28 11.62 -2.68
N ASP A 5 -7.74 12.75 -2.26
CA ASP A 5 -6.76 13.55 -3.00
C ASP A 5 -5.90 14.28 -1.96
N VAL A 6 -4.84 13.63 -1.47
CA VAL A 6 -4.02 14.13 -0.35
C VAL A 6 -2.55 13.86 -0.57
N ALA A 7 -1.70 14.78 -0.13
CA ALA A 7 -0.26 14.53 -0.05
C ALA A 7 0.03 13.53 1.07
N SER A 8 0.87 12.53 0.81
CA SER A 8 1.23 11.53 1.81
C SER A 8 2.59 10.90 1.52
N SER A 9 3.26 10.45 2.56
CA SER A 9 4.53 9.74 2.43
C SER A 9 4.32 8.32 1.88
N LEU A 10 5.34 7.78 1.23
CA LEU A 10 5.40 6.38 0.82
C LEU A 10 5.17 5.45 2.03
N GLU A 11 5.75 5.82 3.17
CA GLU A 11 5.73 5.06 4.40
C GLU A 11 4.32 4.97 5.01
N SER A 12 3.60 6.08 5.04
CA SER A 12 2.19 6.13 5.44
C SER A 12 1.33 5.22 4.55
N PHE A 13 1.54 5.28 3.23
CA PHE A 13 0.79 4.43 2.31
C PHE A 13 1.17 2.94 2.43
N ARG A 14 2.44 2.63 2.70
CA ARG A 14 2.92 1.27 3.02
C ARG A 14 2.22 0.71 4.25
N ARG A 15 2.15 1.49 5.34
CA ARG A 15 1.44 1.10 6.58
C ARG A 15 -0.05 0.87 6.33
N PHE A 16 -0.68 1.70 5.50
CA PHE A 16 -2.08 1.53 5.11
C PHE A 16 -2.31 0.16 4.44
N ILE A 17 -1.49 -0.18 3.45
CA ILE A 17 -1.59 -1.46 2.71
C ILE A 17 -1.42 -2.62 3.67
N ILE A 18 -0.37 -2.60 4.49
CA ILE A 18 -0.08 -3.66 5.47
C ILE A 18 -1.26 -3.85 6.44
N SER A 19 -1.77 -2.75 7.01
CA SER A 19 -2.89 -2.78 7.95
C SER A 19 -4.18 -3.30 7.31
N SER A 20 -4.40 -2.98 6.04
CA SER A 20 -5.60 -3.37 5.29
C SER A 20 -5.55 -4.79 4.71
N THR A 21 -4.41 -5.51 4.83
CA THR A 21 -4.22 -6.78 4.11
C THR A 21 -3.56 -7.88 4.93
N CYS A 22 -2.35 -7.66 5.44
CA CYS A 22 -1.48 -8.74 5.94
C CYS A 22 -0.98 -8.55 7.37
N LYS A 23 -1.36 -7.47 8.07
CA LYS A 23 -0.90 -7.17 9.45
C LYS A 23 -1.03 -8.33 10.44
N SER A 24 -2.07 -9.17 10.31
CA SER A 24 -2.33 -10.27 11.23
C SER A 24 -1.41 -11.49 11.06
N TYR A 25 -0.69 -11.62 9.94
CA TYR A 25 0.15 -12.79 9.65
C TYR A 25 1.51 -12.47 9.03
N ALA A 26 1.78 -11.21 8.68
CA ALA A 26 3.08 -10.80 8.17
C ALA A 26 4.17 -10.98 9.25
N PRO A 27 5.37 -11.47 8.88
CA PRO A 27 6.50 -11.54 9.80
C PRO A 27 6.84 -10.17 10.39
N ARG A 28 7.19 -10.12 11.68
CA ARG A 28 7.47 -8.86 12.36
C ARG A 28 8.60 -8.07 11.69
N SER A 29 9.64 -8.76 11.25
CA SER A 29 10.74 -8.16 10.51
C SER A 29 10.31 -7.46 9.22
N TYR A 30 9.23 -7.89 8.56
CA TYR A 30 8.72 -7.25 7.34
C TYR A 30 7.83 -6.04 7.65
N LEU A 31 7.17 -6.03 8.81
CA LEU A 31 6.35 -4.91 9.25
C LEU A 31 7.23 -3.70 9.58
N ASP A 32 8.36 -3.95 10.23
CA ASP A 32 9.29 -2.93 10.72
C ASP A 32 10.32 -2.49 9.64
N ASP A 33 10.41 -3.20 8.49
CA ASP A 33 11.29 -2.86 7.37
C ASP A 33 10.59 -1.92 6.36
N TYR A 34 11.18 -0.74 6.15
CA TYR A 34 10.65 0.31 5.27
C TYR A 34 10.78 -0.02 3.78
N GLU A 35 11.68 -0.93 3.40
CA GLU A 35 11.86 -1.36 2.02
C GLU A 35 10.95 -2.55 1.66
N VAL A 36 10.21 -3.11 2.62
CA VAL A 36 9.34 -4.27 2.39
C VAL A 36 7.90 -3.85 2.13
N PHE A 37 7.38 -4.29 0.99
CA PHE A 37 6.03 -4.01 0.51
C PHE A 37 5.25 -5.31 0.26
N ALA A 38 3.93 -5.19 0.28
CA ALA A 38 3.00 -6.26 -0.02
C ALA A 38 2.43 -6.09 -1.44
N GLU A 39 2.56 -7.12 -2.27
CA GLU A 39 1.92 -7.22 -3.59
C GLU A 39 0.87 -8.33 -3.61
N ARG A 40 -0.11 -8.19 -4.49
CA ARG A 40 -1.14 -9.21 -4.75
C ARG A 40 -1.58 -9.18 -6.20
N GLU A 41 -1.49 -10.32 -6.85
CA GLU A 41 -1.96 -10.54 -8.22
C GLU A 41 -3.36 -11.17 -8.21
N GLU A 42 -4.40 -10.36 -7.94
CA GLU A 42 -5.80 -10.76 -8.04
C GLU A 42 -6.59 -9.75 -8.88
N SER A 43 -7.51 -10.23 -9.72
CA SER A 43 -8.31 -9.38 -10.62
C SER A 43 -9.19 -8.36 -9.89
N LEU A 44 -9.67 -8.69 -8.68
CA LEU A 44 -10.55 -7.83 -7.87
C LEU A 44 -9.89 -7.26 -6.61
N GLY A 45 -8.59 -7.49 -6.41
CA GLY A 45 -7.90 -7.11 -5.17
C GLY A 45 -6.43 -6.77 -5.37
N SER A 46 -6.04 -6.28 -6.55
CA SER A 46 -4.65 -6.13 -6.90
C SER A 46 -3.90 -5.14 -6.00
N ILE A 47 -2.65 -5.47 -5.69
CA ILE A 47 -1.69 -4.56 -5.07
C ILE A 47 -0.42 -4.65 -5.90
N TYR A 48 0.00 -3.54 -6.47
CA TYR A 48 1.13 -3.48 -7.38
C TYR A 48 2.08 -2.35 -6.98
N VAL A 49 3.35 -2.66 -6.83
CA VAL A 49 4.42 -1.73 -6.47
C VAL A 49 5.31 -1.52 -7.70
N GLU A 50 5.35 -0.29 -8.18
CA GLU A 50 6.22 0.18 -9.26
C GLU A 50 7.49 0.80 -8.63
N ALA A 51 8.64 0.21 -8.91
CA ALA A 51 9.92 0.57 -8.33
C ALA A 51 11.06 0.31 -9.32
N ALA A 52 12.18 1.04 -9.19
CA ALA A 52 13.33 0.85 -10.07
C ALA A 52 14.09 -0.45 -9.78
N ASP A 53 14.20 -0.81 -8.49
CA ASP A 53 14.78 -2.08 -8.05
C ASP A 53 13.75 -2.81 -7.17
N LYS A 54 13.48 -4.07 -7.52
CA LYS A 54 12.49 -4.89 -6.81
C LYS A 54 12.90 -6.35 -6.80
N VAL A 55 12.97 -6.93 -5.60
CA VAL A 55 13.31 -8.34 -5.39
C VAL A 55 12.21 -9.02 -4.59
N THR A 56 11.70 -10.14 -5.10
CA THR A 56 10.73 -10.97 -4.37
C THR A 56 11.39 -11.65 -3.19
N LEU A 57 10.84 -11.45 -1.99
CA LEU A 57 11.31 -12.09 -0.77
C LEU A 57 10.62 -13.45 -0.58
N LYS A 58 9.29 -13.42 -0.39
CA LYS A 58 8.51 -14.61 -0.07
C LYS A 58 7.02 -14.38 -0.32
N LYS A 59 6.33 -15.42 -0.78
CA LYS A 59 4.86 -15.45 -0.79
C LYS A 59 4.33 -16.11 0.48
N ILE A 60 3.39 -15.45 1.15
CA ILE A 60 2.67 -15.96 2.31
C ILE A 60 1.18 -15.73 2.06
N ARG A 61 0.41 -16.81 1.94
CA ARG A 61 -1.00 -16.78 1.51
C ARG A 61 -1.12 -16.14 0.12
N ASP A 62 -2.03 -15.17 -0.04
CA ASP A 62 -2.27 -14.41 -1.26
C ASP A 62 -1.34 -13.21 -1.45
N ILE A 63 -0.46 -12.92 -0.47
CA ILE A 63 0.45 -11.77 -0.52
C ILE A 63 1.87 -12.21 -0.86
N THR A 64 2.44 -11.55 -1.85
CA THR A 64 3.86 -11.62 -2.20
C THR A 64 4.58 -10.44 -1.54
N PHE A 65 5.51 -10.72 -0.63
CA PHE A 65 6.37 -9.68 -0.06
C PHE A 65 7.56 -9.43 -0.98
N VAL A 66 7.83 -8.16 -1.23
CA VAL A 66 8.93 -7.69 -2.08
C VAL A 66 9.77 -6.68 -1.30
N ASN A 67 11.09 -6.73 -1.46
CA ASN A 67 11.97 -5.61 -1.12
C ASN A 67 12.02 -4.70 -2.35
N ALA A 68 11.69 -3.42 -2.21
CA ALA A 68 11.64 -2.47 -3.31
C ALA A 68 12.32 -1.16 -2.94
N ARG A 69 13.13 -0.64 -3.88
CA ARG A 69 13.87 0.63 -3.76
C ARG A 69 13.52 1.55 -4.91
N ASP A 70 13.59 2.85 -4.64
CA ASP A 70 13.20 3.91 -5.59
C ASP A 70 11.77 3.68 -6.12
N VAL A 71 10.81 3.58 -5.19
CA VAL A 71 9.39 3.36 -5.50
C VAL A 71 8.80 4.61 -6.17
N LEU A 72 8.22 4.43 -7.35
CA LEU A 72 7.61 5.47 -8.19
C LEU A 72 6.08 5.53 -8.03
N GLY A 73 5.47 4.40 -7.70
CA GLY A 73 4.03 4.32 -7.54
C GLY A 73 3.56 3.03 -6.90
N ILE A 74 2.40 3.08 -6.27
CA ILE A 74 1.71 1.90 -5.73
C ILE A 74 0.24 1.98 -6.12
N ILE A 75 -0.32 0.88 -6.62
CA ILE A 75 -1.75 0.73 -6.90
C ILE A 75 -2.32 -0.26 -5.87
N TYR A 76 -3.44 0.11 -5.25
CA TYR A 76 -4.17 -0.70 -4.30
C TYR A 76 -5.63 -0.80 -4.70
N ASN A 77 -6.14 -2.03 -4.79
CA ASN A 77 -7.55 -2.34 -4.88
C ASN A 77 -7.94 -3.30 -3.75
N SER A 78 -9.00 -2.98 -3.01
CA SER A 78 -9.54 -3.89 -1.99
C SER A 78 -10.24 -5.06 -2.65
N LYS A 79 -10.21 -6.25 -2.03
CA LYS A 79 -10.93 -7.45 -2.55
C LYS A 79 -12.43 -7.23 -2.75
N SER A 80 -13.02 -6.29 -2.00
CA SER A 80 -14.42 -5.89 -2.13
C SER A 80 -14.71 -4.99 -3.32
N GLY A 81 -13.70 -4.43 -3.99
CA GLY A 81 -13.84 -3.44 -5.05
C GLY A 81 -14.25 -2.03 -4.58
N ASN A 82 -14.49 -1.83 -3.28
CA ASN A 82 -15.01 -0.57 -2.75
C ASN A 82 -13.93 0.47 -2.40
N THR A 83 -12.66 0.11 -2.53
CA THR A 83 -11.52 1.01 -2.35
C THR A 83 -10.54 0.80 -3.48
N SER A 84 -10.25 1.87 -4.22
CA SER A 84 -9.24 1.92 -5.28
C SER A 84 -8.38 3.16 -5.07
N LEU A 85 -7.11 2.96 -4.74
CA LEU A 85 -6.19 4.03 -4.40
C LEU A 85 -4.88 3.87 -5.18
N LYS A 86 -4.29 4.99 -5.56
CA LYS A 86 -2.94 5.04 -6.10
C LYS A 86 -2.11 6.04 -5.29
N TRP A 87 -0.91 5.63 -4.92
CA TRP A 87 0.13 6.54 -4.47
C TRP A 87 1.11 6.79 -5.62
N ARG A 88 1.47 8.05 -5.84
CA ARG A 88 2.45 8.43 -6.85
C ARG A 88 3.50 9.35 -6.27
N GLN A 89 4.75 9.07 -6.59
CA GLN A 89 5.89 9.88 -6.16
C GLN A 89 5.77 11.30 -6.73
N ILE A 90 6.09 12.28 -5.89
CA ILE A 90 6.33 13.68 -6.30
C ILE A 90 7.82 13.99 -6.14
N LYS A 91 8.42 13.61 -5.00
CA LYS A 91 9.85 13.82 -4.72
C LYS A 91 10.31 12.88 -3.60
N ARG A 92 11.33 12.05 -3.87
CA ARG A 92 11.86 11.06 -2.90
C ARG A 92 10.70 10.25 -2.29
N ASP A 93 10.56 10.22 -0.97
CA ASP A 93 9.52 9.46 -0.28
C ASP A 93 8.20 10.23 -0.12
N SER A 94 8.11 11.45 -0.67
CA SER A 94 6.90 12.25 -0.68
C SER A 94 6.11 12.04 -1.96
N GLY A 95 4.82 11.78 -1.83
CA GLY A 95 3.93 11.56 -2.94
C GLY A 95 2.51 12.04 -2.67
N LYS A 96 1.59 11.55 -3.49
CA LYS A 96 0.17 11.88 -3.41
C LYS A 96 -0.65 10.62 -3.51
N VAL A 97 -1.60 10.46 -2.59
CA VAL A 97 -2.63 9.42 -2.64
C VAL A 97 -3.86 9.99 -3.33
N THR A 98 -4.35 9.29 -4.33
CA THR A 98 -5.57 9.65 -5.05
C THR A 98 -6.45 8.43 -5.28
N GLY A 99 -7.77 8.61 -5.35
CA GLY A 99 -8.72 7.55 -5.68
C GLY A 99 -9.99 7.60 -4.85
N GLU A 100 -10.61 6.44 -4.64
CA GLU A 100 -11.85 6.30 -3.89
C GLU A 100 -11.67 5.31 -2.73
N ALA A 101 -12.15 5.69 -1.55
CA ALA A 101 -12.11 4.85 -0.36
C ALA A 101 -13.51 4.55 0.18
N SER A 102 -13.70 3.31 0.61
CA SER A 102 -14.82 2.95 1.47
C SER A 102 -14.66 3.52 2.88
N SER A 103 -15.76 3.65 3.62
CA SER A 103 -15.74 4.14 5.01
C SER A 103 -14.81 3.32 5.91
N ASN A 104 -14.72 2.01 5.71
CA ASN A 104 -13.81 1.14 6.48
C ASN A 104 -12.33 1.46 6.17
N SER A 105 -12.02 1.80 4.92
CA SER A 105 -10.66 2.18 4.54
C SER A 105 -10.26 3.54 5.10
N LEU A 106 -11.20 4.45 5.37
CA LEU A 106 -10.90 5.76 5.98
C LEU A 106 -10.24 5.61 7.36
N THR A 107 -10.72 4.69 8.20
CA THR A 107 -10.10 4.43 9.51
C THR A 107 -8.64 3.98 9.34
N ASN A 108 -8.38 3.03 8.45
CA ASN A 108 -7.01 2.56 8.18
C ASN A 108 -6.13 3.67 7.59
N LEU A 109 -6.69 4.54 6.74
CA LEU A 109 -5.98 5.68 6.18
C LEU A 109 -5.61 6.72 7.25
N ALA A 110 -6.50 6.98 8.21
CA ALA A 110 -6.22 7.87 9.33
C ALA A 110 -5.16 7.26 10.28
N GLU A 111 -5.33 6.00 10.68
CA GLU A 111 -4.38 5.31 11.58
C GLU A 111 -2.97 5.16 10.99
N SER A 112 -2.87 5.10 9.66
CA SER A 112 -1.58 5.02 8.94
C SER A 112 -0.95 6.38 8.65
N GLY A 113 -1.64 7.48 8.97
CA GLY A 113 -1.15 8.84 8.72
C GLY A 113 -1.26 9.28 7.26
N VAL A 114 -2.12 8.65 6.45
CA VAL A 114 -2.46 9.12 5.10
C VAL A 114 -3.46 10.26 5.16
N LEU A 115 -4.42 10.17 6.07
CA LEU A 115 -5.36 11.25 6.38
C LEU A 115 -4.98 11.84 7.75
N THR A 116 -4.68 13.13 7.78
CA THR A 116 -4.33 13.92 8.96
C THR A 116 -5.21 15.13 9.08
#